data_AF-A0A1S8N2D1-F1
#
_entry.id   AF-A0A1S8N2D1-F1
#
_cell.length_a   1.000
_cell.length_b   1.000
_cell.length_c   1.000
_cell.angle_alpha   90.00
_cell.angle_beta   90.00
_cell.angle_gamma   90.00
#
_symmetry.space_group_name_H-M   'P 1'
#
loop_
_entity.id
_entity.type
_entity.pdbx_description
1 polymer ?
#
loop_
_entity_poly.entity_id
_entity_poly.type
_entity_poly.pdbx_seq_one_letter_code
_entity_poly.pdbx_strand_id
1 'polypeptide(L)'
;MKMILFTMEIIDVENSNYKIKITNDTECSLIEFDPLKKELYFISDNALTIYLKINEYQLRKMLHNKRIDTYYIGFYVKFVLTDGKDVAAFNDRSKIVVLDKRNNKCDSYVIDEKNAEEKTYKIFTDASYFEKKRYGGIAFIIEYLKGNYSLYTEKVEEMGSSQAELEAAIEALKLLKDIEKIRIITDSQYVRKGLTEWLPIWKLNGFKTVNG
;
A
#
# COMPACT_ATOMS: atom_id res chain seq x y z
N MET A 1 7.70 4.06 9.42
CA MET A 1 7.24 4.65 8.15
C MET A 1 6.12 5.64 8.45
N LYS A 2 6.21 6.90 8.01
CA LYS A 2 5.19 7.93 8.25
C LYS A 2 4.43 8.20 6.95
N MET A 3 3.11 8.04 6.95
CA MET A 3 2.26 8.37 5.81
C MET A 3 1.62 9.74 6.03
N ILE A 4 1.69 10.60 5.02
CA ILE A 4 1.10 11.95 5.06
C ILE A 4 0.13 12.08 3.89
N LEU A 5 -1.11 12.45 4.21
CA LEU A 5 -2.19 12.65 3.25
C LEU A 5 -2.11 14.05 2.65
N PHE A 6 -2.29 14.13 1.34
CA PHE A 6 -2.37 15.37 0.59
C PHE A 6 -3.58 15.32 -0.36
N THR A 7 -4.02 16.49 -0.78
CA THR A 7 -4.94 16.65 -1.89
C THR A 7 -4.25 17.34 -3.05
N MET A 8 -4.62 16.96 -4.26
CA MET A 8 -4.14 17.54 -5.50
C MET A 8 -5.33 18.04 -6.30
N GLU A 9 -5.27 19.28 -6.77
CA GLU A 9 -6.25 19.90 -7.67
C GLU A 9 -5.52 20.52 -8.86
N ILE A 10 -5.93 20.18 -10.09
CA ILE A 10 -5.44 20.86 -11.29
C ILE A 10 -6.26 22.13 -11.47
N ILE A 11 -5.64 23.29 -11.36
CA ILE A 11 -6.34 24.59 -11.31
C ILE A 11 -6.21 25.42 -12.57
N ASP A 12 -5.19 25.16 -13.40
CA ASP A 12 -4.92 25.92 -14.62
C ASP A 12 -4.10 25.10 -15.61
N VAL A 13 -4.08 25.50 -16.88
CA VAL A 13 -3.21 24.93 -17.91
C VAL A 13 -2.77 26.00 -18.92
N GLU A 14 -1.46 26.09 -19.16
CA GLU A 14 -0.87 26.98 -20.15
C GLU A 14 0.16 26.20 -20.99
N ASN A 15 0.03 26.20 -22.32
CA ASN A 15 0.99 25.54 -23.23
C ASN A 15 1.35 24.08 -22.87
N SER A 16 0.39 23.31 -22.37
CA SER A 16 0.54 21.92 -21.85
C SER A 16 1.22 21.79 -20.48
N ASN A 17 1.58 22.89 -19.82
CA ASN A 17 1.95 22.89 -18.41
C ASN A 17 0.71 23.03 -17.54
N TYR A 18 0.48 22.03 -16.68
CA TYR A 18 -0.64 22.04 -15.75
C TYR A 18 -0.20 22.62 -14.42
N LYS A 19 -0.92 23.64 -13.95
CA LYS A 19 -0.73 24.20 -12.62
C LYS A 19 -1.53 23.38 -11.63
N ILE A 20 -0.83 22.84 -10.65
CA ILE A 20 -1.39 21.91 -9.68
C ILE A 20 -1.24 22.49 -8.29
N LYS A 21 -2.37 22.61 -7.59
CA LYS A 21 -2.42 22.96 -6.18
C LYS A 21 -2.35 21.69 -5.35
N ILE A 22 -1.30 21.57 -4.56
CA ILE A 22 -1.15 20.51 -3.56
C ILE A 22 -1.44 21.12 -2.19
N THR A 23 -2.21 20.42 -1.36
CA THR A 23 -2.64 20.92 -0.04
C THR A 23 -2.53 19.82 0.99
N ASN A 24 -2.07 20.19 2.19
CA ASN A 24 -2.16 19.37 3.40
C ASN A 24 -3.16 20.04 4.37
N ASP A 25 -3.22 19.59 5.63
CA ASP A 25 -4.19 20.13 6.59
C ASP A 25 -3.95 21.61 6.97
N THR A 26 -2.77 22.18 6.70
CA THR A 26 -2.35 23.49 7.21
C THR A 26 -2.00 24.52 6.13
N GLU A 27 -1.54 24.09 4.95
CA GLU A 27 -0.99 24.97 3.92
C GLU A 27 -1.13 24.37 2.51
N CYS A 28 -0.92 25.20 1.49
CA CYS A 28 -0.91 24.79 0.08
C CYS A 28 0.40 25.17 -0.62
N SER A 29 0.80 24.38 -1.61
CA SER A 29 1.94 24.64 -2.49
C SER A 29 1.51 24.46 -3.94
N LEU A 30 2.03 25.32 -4.82
CA LEU A 30 1.77 25.28 -6.25
C LEU A 30 2.97 24.68 -6.98
N ILE A 31 2.68 23.76 -7.89
CA ILE A 31 3.65 23.18 -8.84
C ILE A 31 3.13 23.33 -10.27
N GLU A 32 4.05 23.27 -11.22
CA GLU A 32 3.76 23.11 -12.65
C GLU A 32 4.31 21.79 -13.14
N PHE A 33 3.52 21.07 -13.94
CA PHE A 33 3.92 19.78 -14.49
C PHE A 33 3.51 19.65 -15.96
N ASP A 34 4.48 19.29 -16.81
CA ASP A 34 4.25 18.90 -18.20
C ASP A 34 4.14 17.36 -18.28
N PRO A 35 2.96 16.78 -18.54
CA PRO A 35 2.80 15.34 -18.60
C PRO A 35 3.42 14.69 -19.84
N LEU A 36 3.76 15.46 -20.88
CA LEU A 36 4.43 14.99 -22.09
C LEU A 36 5.95 14.98 -21.90
N LYS A 37 6.52 16.08 -21.40
CA LYS A 37 7.97 16.22 -21.17
C LYS A 37 8.42 15.62 -19.83
N LYS A 38 7.49 15.36 -18.91
CA LYS A 38 7.75 14.90 -17.54
C LYS A 38 8.58 15.89 -16.72
N GLU A 39 8.44 17.18 -17.03
CA GLU A 39 9.10 18.27 -16.32
C GLU A 39 8.22 18.73 -15.15
N LEU A 40 8.83 18.98 -14.00
CA LEU A 40 8.15 19.40 -12.77
C LEU A 40 8.90 20.62 -12.21
N TYR A 41 8.15 21.68 -11.93
CA TYR A 41 8.65 22.92 -11.36
C TYR A 41 7.85 23.28 -10.10
N PHE A 42 8.54 23.78 -9.07
CA PHE A 42 7.91 24.27 -7.86
C PHE A 42 7.77 25.78 -7.94
N ILE A 43 6.54 26.29 -7.82
CA ILE A 43 6.23 27.73 -7.93
C ILE A 43 6.27 28.39 -6.55
N SER A 44 5.65 27.75 -5.55
CA SER A 44 5.62 28.27 -4.18
C SER A 44 6.92 28.04 -3.44
N ASP A 45 7.23 28.87 -2.45
CA ASP A 45 8.36 28.67 -1.53
C ASP A 45 7.87 28.72 -0.07
N ASN A 46 7.45 27.56 0.44
CA ASN A 46 6.97 27.37 1.81
C ASN A 46 7.39 26.01 2.37
N ALA A 47 7.00 25.73 3.62
CA ALA A 47 7.37 24.49 4.31
C ALA A 47 6.87 23.25 3.56
N LEU A 48 5.65 23.29 3.01
CA LEU A 48 5.13 22.22 2.18
C LEU A 48 5.94 22.03 0.89
N THR A 49 6.34 23.11 0.20
CA THR A 49 7.24 23.00 -0.96
C THR A 49 8.53 22.26 -0.59
N ILE A 50 9.16 22.63 0.53
CA ILE A 50 10.41 21.98 0.99
C ILE A 50 10.17 20.49 1.22
N TYR A 51 9.06 20.13 1.87
CA TYR A 51 8.69 18.73 2.09
C TYR A 51 8.47 17.96 0.76
N LEU A 52 7.76 18.56 -0.19
CA LEU A 52 7.52 17.96 -1.50
C LEU A 52 8.81 17.79 -2.31
N LYS A 53 9.77 18.72 -2.21
CA LYS A 53 11.11 18.61 -2.82
C LYS A 53 11.91 17.45 -2.21
N ILE A 54 11.89 17.28 -0.88
CA ILE A 54 12.53 16.13 -0.23
C ILE A 54 11.93 14.81 -0.73
N ASN A 55 10.62 14.79 -0.99
CA ASN A 55 9.88 13.62 -1.47
C ASN A 55 9.63 13.61 -2.98
N GLU A 56 10.41 14.37 -3.74
CA GLU A 56 10.14 14.65 -5.16
C GLU A 56 10.10 13.36 -6.01
N TYR A 57 10.92 12.36 -5.68
CA TYR A 57 10.88 11.06 -6.36
C TYR A 57 9.48 10.42 -6.33
N GLN A 58 8.82 10.44 -5.17
CA GLN A 58 7.47 9.87 -5.02
C GLN A 58 6.43 10.71 -5.77
N LEU A 59 6.54 12.04 -5.67
CA LEU A 59 5.65 12.96 -6.37
C LEU A 59 5.77 12.80 -7.90
N ARG A 60 7.00 12.75 -8.43
CA ARG A 60 7.25 12.49 -9.85
C ARG A 60 6.73 11.13 -10.27
N LYS A 61 7.00 10.08 -9.50
CA LYS A 61 6.49 8.74 -9.80
C LYS A 61 4.96 8.74 -9.88
N MET A 62 4.29 9.49 -9.01
CA MET A 62 2.83 9.65 -9.04
C MET A 62 2.37 10.35 -10.33
N LEU A 63 2.92 11.53 -10.61
CA LEU A 63 2.55 12.34 -11.78
C LEU A 63 2.89 11.65 -13.10
N HIS A 64 4.04 10.98 -13.19
CA HIS A 64 4.46 10.31 -14.42
C HIS A 64 3.53 9.15 -14.80
N ASN A 65 2.99 8.43 -13.80
CA ASN A 65 2.10 7.28 -13.98
C ASN A 65 0.61 7.67 -14.05
N LYS A 66 0.27 8.94 -13.84
CA LYS A 66 -1.08 9.44 -14.04
C LYS A 66 -1.41 9.42 -15.53
N ARG A 67 -2.61 8.95 -15.88
CA ARG A 67 -3.03 8.85 -17.28
C ARG A 67 -3.28 10.24 -17.86
N ILE A 68 -2.91 10.42 -19.13
CA ILE A 68 -2.96 11.72 -19.80
C ILE A 68 -4.38 12.31 -19.86
N ASP A 69 -5.40 11.47 -20.03
CA ASP A 69 -6.82 11.85 -20.07
C ASP A 69 -7.35 12.42 -18.75
N THR A 70 -6.59 12.23 -17.66
CA THR A 70 -6.96 12.72 -16.33
C THR A 70 -6.29 14.03 -15.95
N TYR A 71 -5.58 14.66 -16.88
CA TYR A 71 -5.04 16.01 -16.75
C TYR A 71 -6.04 17.02 -17.35
N TYR A 72 -6.94 17.54 -16.52
CA TYR A 72 -7.90 18.58 -16.88
C TYR A 72 -8.17 19.50 -15.69
N ILE A 73 -8.50 20.77 -15.94
CA ILE A 73 -8.83 21.74 -14.88
C ILE A 73 -10.04 21.22 -14.07
N GLY A 74 -9.91 21.24 -12.75
CA GLY A 74 -10.89 20.72 -11.80
C GLY A 74 -10.69 19.25 -11.41
N PHE A 75 -9.74 18.53 -12.03
CA PHE A 75 -9.38 17.19 -11.57
C PHE A 75 -8.89 17.26 -10.11
N TYR A 76 -9.47 16.42 -9.25
CA TYR A 76 -9.17 16.38 -7.82
C TYR A 76 -8.93 14.95 -7.33
N VAL A 77 -7.87 14.76 -6.54
CA VAL A 77 -7.60 13.45 -5.92
C VAL A 77 -6.86 13.60 -4.59
N LYS A 78 -7.08 12.65 -3.69
CA LYS A 78 -6.26 12.44 -2.49
C LYS A 78 -5.08 11.54 -2.84
N PHE A 79 -3.91 11.85 -2.32
CA PHE A 79 -2.74 10.98 -2.45
C PHE A 79 -1.90 10.99 -1.17
N VAL A 80 -1.05 9.99 -0.99
CA VAL A 80 -0.24 9.82 0.21
C VAL A 80 1.23 9.78 -0.20
N LEU A 81 2.06 10.55 0.49
CA LEU A 81 3.52 10.39 0.43
C LEU A 81 3.99 9.69 1.70
N THR A 82 5.02 8.87 1.55
CA THR A 82 5.52 8.00 2.60
C THR A 82 6.95 8.37 2.95
N ASP A 83 7.21 8.73 4.21
CA ASP A 83 8.54 9.11 4.70
C ASP A 83 9.13 8.03 5.63
N GLY A 84 10.46 7.97 5.69
CA GLY A 84 11.20 7.06 6.58
C GLY A 84 10.92 5.58 6.30
N LYS A 85 10.71 5.20 5.03
CA LYS A 85 10.59 3.80 4.63
C LYS A 85 11.98 3.22 4.33
N ASP A 86 12.44 2.31 5.18
CA ASP A 86 13.65 1.52 4.92
C ASP A 86 13.37 0.42 3.89
N VAL A 87 13.52 0.75 2.60
CA VAL A 87 13.22 -0.18 1.49
C VAL A 87 14.03 -1.46 1.58
N ALA A 88 15.27 -1.40 2.08
CA ALA A 88 16.11 -2.59 2.23
C ALA A 88 15.54 -3.51 3.31
N ALA A 89 15.26 -2.97 4.50
CA ALA A 89 14.69 -3.76 5.60
C ALA A 89 13.32 -4.36 5.26
N PHE A 90 12.44 -3.61 4.58
CA PHE A 90 11.11 -4.13 4.18
C PHE A 90 11.20 -5.25 3.13
N ASN A 91 12.27 -5.32 2.35
CA ASN A 91 12.48 -6.38 1.36
C ASN A 91 13.35 -7.53 1.86
N ASP A 92 13.95 -7.40 3.04
CA ASP A 92 14.71 -8.46 3.69
C ASP A 92 13.77 -9.57 4.20
N ARG A 93 13.92 -10.77 3.64
CA ARG A 93 13.10 -11.94 3.97
C ARG A 93 13.44 -12.57 5.32
N SER A 94 14.58 -12.22 5.92
CA SER A 94 14.96 -12.66 7.26
C SER A 94 14.27 -11.85 8.37
N LYS A 95 13.59 -10.76 8.00
CA LYS A 95 12.92 -9.85 8.93
C LYS A 95 11.41 -10.00 8.90
N ILE A 96 10.79 -9.55 9.97
CA ILE A 96 9.34 -9.53 10.11
C ILE A 96 8.83 -8.12 9.83
N VAL A 97 7.88 -8.01 8.90
CA VAL A 97 7.14 -6.78 8.66
C VAL A 97 5.92 -6.79 9.59
N VAL A 98 5.85 -5.79 10.47
CA VAL A 98 4.78 -5.64 11.44
C VAL A 98 3.79 -4.59 10.92
N LEU A 99 2.51 -4.90 11.02
CA LEU A 99 1.41 -3.94 10.89
C LEU A 99 0.74 -3.80 12.25
N ASP A 100 0.95 -2.67 12.92
CA ASP A 100 0.29 -2.35 14.19
C ASP A 100 -0.94 -1.48 13.94
N LYS A 101 -2.08 -1.90 14.50
CA LYS A 101 -3.38 -1.23 14.35
C LYS A 101 -3.94 -0.67 15.66
N ARG A 102 -3.22 -0.80 16.79
CA ARG A 102 -3.77 -0.53 18.13
C ARG A 102 -4.04 0.95 18.41
N ASN A 103 -3.30 1.85 17.79
CA ASN A 103 -3.30 3.28 18.15
C ASN A 103 -4.12 4.17 17.20
N ASN A 104 -5.12 3.63 16.49
CA ASN A 104 -5.83 4.29 15.37
C ASN A 104 -4.93 4.76 14.21
N LYS A 105 -3.61 4.61 14.34
CA LYS A 105 -2.60 4.75 13.31
C LYS A 105 -2.26 3.35 12.83
N CYS A 106 -2.43 3.10 11.53
CA CYS A 106 -1.91 1.91 10.88
C CYS A 106 -0.41 2.13 10.66
N ASP A 107 0.40 1.72 11.63
CA ASP A 107 1.85 1.85 11.55
C ASP A 107 2.44 0.56 10.97
N SER A 108 3.40 0.70 10.06
CA SER A 108 4.21 -0.43 9.60
C SER A 108 5.70 -0.19 9.76
N TYR A 109 6.37 -1.22 10.26
CA TYR A 109 7.79 -1.23 10.59
C TYR A 109 8.36 -2.64 10.50
N VAL A 110 9.69 -2.74 10.59
CA VAL A 110 10.42 -4.00 10.43
C VAL A 110 11.15 -4.32 11.73
N ILE A 111 11.09 -5.58 12.15
CA ILE A 111 11.83 -6.09 13.30
C ILE A 111 12.62 -7.34 12.93
N ASP A 112 13.70 -7.60 13.65
CA ASP A 112 14.38 -8.90 13.60
C ASP A 112 13.51 -9.98 14.28
N GLU A 113 13.57 -11.21 13.78
CA GLU A 113 12.78 -12.32 14.31
C GLU A 113 12.98 -12.58 15.81
N LYS A 114 14.22 -12.40 16.31
CA LYS A 114 14.56 -12.52 17.73
C LYS A 114 13.81 -11.54 18.65
N ASN A 115 13.32 -10.43 18.09
CA ASN A 115 12.57 -9.41 18.84
C ASN A 115 11.06 -9.66 18.80
N ALA A 116 10.62 -10.67 18.05
CA ALA A 116 9.21 -10.98 17.90
C ALA A 116 8.74 -11.95 18.98
N GLU A 117 7.47 -11.85 19.37
CA GLU A 117 6.88 -12.73 20.38
C GLU A 117 6.95 -14.20 19.94
N GLU A 118 7.47 -15.04 20.83
CA GLU A 118 7.67 -16.47 20.58
C GLU A 118 6.34 -17.24 20.49
N LYS A 119 5.34 -16.86 21.29
CA LYS A 119 4.02 -17.53 21.34
C LYS A 119 2.93 -16.64 20.75
N THR A 120 2.71 -16.79 19.45
CA THR A 120 1.61 -16.16 18.72
C THR A 120 0.94 -17.19 17.82
N TYR A 121 -0.33 -16.95 17.45
CA TYR A 121 -0.98 -17.74 16.42
C TYR A 121 -0.25 -17.54 15.10
N LYS A 122 0.07 -18.64 14.40
CA LYS A 122 0.69 -18.55 13.08
C LYS A 122 -0.28 -19.04 12.01
N ILE A 123 -0.33 -18.31 10.92
CA ILE A 123 -1.05 -18.71 9.72
C ILE A 123 -0.01 -18.92 8.63
N PHE A 124 0.02 -20.08 7.99
CA PHE A 124 0.77 -20.33 6.77
C PHE A 124 -0.23 -20.30 5.62
N THR A 125 0.02 -19.52 4.57
CA THR A 125 -0.92 -19.38 3.45
C THR A 125 -0.22 -19.55 2.11
N ASP A 126 -0.86 -20.29 1.21
CA ASP A 126 -0.42 -20.45 -0.17
C ASP A 126 -1.65 -20.60 -1.09
N ALA A 127 -1.47 -20.28 -2.36
CA ALA A 127 -2.49 -20.45 -3.39
C ALA A 127 -1.85 -20.77 -4.74
N SER A 128 -2.56 -21.58 -5.52
CA SER A 128 -2.18 -21.88 -6.89
C SER A 128 -3.39 -21.71 -7.80
N TYR A 129 -3.22 -21.01 -8.91
CA TYR A 129 -4.30 -20.78 -9.86
C TYR A 129 -3.84 -21.10 -11.29
N PHE A 130 -4.65 -21.88 -12.01
CA PHE A 130 -4.36 -22.25 -13.40
C PHE A 130 -5.24 -21.46 -14.37
N GLU A 131 -4.71 -20.34 -14.84
CA GLU A 131 -5.44 -19.36 -15.66
C GLU A 131 -6.15 -19.97 -16.88
N LYS A 132 -5.46 -20.86 -17.62
CA LYS A 132 -6.01 -21.48 -18.84
C LYS A 132 -7.27 -22.31 -18.57
N LYS A 133 -7.38 -22.91 -17.39
CA LYS A 133 -8.53 -23.74 -17.01
C LYS A 133 -9.49 -23.02 -16.06
N ARG A 134 -9.18 -21.78 -15.67
CA ARG A 134 -10.02 -20.93 -14.80
C ARG A 134 -10.40 -21.56 -13.46
N TYR A 135 -9.50 -22.34 -12.88
CA TYR A 135 -9.64 -22.86 -11.53
C TYR A 135 -8.29 -22.90 -10.81
N GLY A 136 -8.35 -22.96 -9.49
CA GLY A 136 -7.20 -23.10 -8.61
C GLY A 136 -7.58 -23.72 -7.28
N GLY A 137 -6.66 -23.61 -6.34
CA GLY A 137 -6.88 -23.96 -4.95
C GLY A 137 -6.15 -23.01 -4.04
N ILE A 138 -6.75 -22.78 -2.88
CA ILE A 138 -6.12 -22.09 -1.75
C ILE A 138 -5.89 -23.10 -0.63
N ALA A 139 -4.83 -22.88 0.15
CA ALA A 139 -4.56 -23.64 1.34
C ALA A 139 -4.03 -22.72 2.43
N PHE A 140 -4.46 -22.97 3.66
CA PHE A 140 -3.85 -22.34 4.82
C PHE A 140 -3.82 -23.27 6.03
N ILE A 141 -2.80 -23.09 6.86
CA ILE A 141 -2.59 -23.83 8.09
C ILE A 141 -2.57 -22.86 9.25
N ILE A 142 -3.33 -23.16 10.30
CA ILE A 142 -3.28 -22.42 11.57
C ILE A 142 -2.50 -23.25 12.59
N GLU A 143 -1.40 -22.70 13.09
CA GLU A 143 -0.70 -23.15 14.29
C GLU A 143 -1.23 -22.37 15.50
N TYR A 144 -1.83 -23.07 16.45
CA TYR A 144 -2.38 -22.49 17.67
C TYR A 144 -1.29 -22.39 18.74
N LEU A 145 -1.54 -21.62 19.81
CA LEU A 145 -0.56 -21.39 20.90
C LEU A 145 -0.04 -22.67 21.59
N LYS A 146 -0.80 -23.77 21.54
CA LYS A 146 -0.42 -25.07 22.12
C LYS A 146 0.39 -25.95 21.15
N GLY A 147 0.69 -25.46 19.94
CA GLY A 147 1.44 -26.17 18.91
C GLY A 147 0.61 -27.19 18.10
N ASN A 148 -0.70 -27.24 18.29
CA ASN A 148 -1.58 -28.01 17.40
C ASN A 148 -1.80 -27.26 16.07
N TYR A 149 -2.14 -28.01 15.03
CA TYR A 149 -2.33 -27.48 13.68
C TYR A 149 -3.73 -27.81 13.14
N SER A 150 -4.28 -26.93 12.32
CA SER A 150 -5.45 -27.21 11.48
C SER A 150 -5.15 -26.81 10.03
N LEU A 151 -5.44 -27.71 9.09
CA LEU A 151 -5.32 -27.46 7.65
C LEU A 151 -6.69 -27.17 7.06
N TYR A 152 -6.74 -26.16 6.19
CA TYR A 152 -7.90 -25.77 5.42
C TYR A 152 -7.50 -25.69 3.95
N THR A 153 -8.35 -26.22 3.08
CA THR A 153 -8.19 -26.15 1.63
C THR A 153 -9.51 -25.87 0.98
N GLU A 154 -9.49 -25.11 -0.11
CA GLU A 154 -10.69 -24.78 -0.86
C GLU A 154 -10.36 -24.69 -2.35
N LYS A 155 -11.28 -25.19 -3.19
CA LYS A 155 -11.22 -25.00 -4.63
C LYS A 155 -11.75 -23.62 -4.96
N VAL A 156 -11.02 -22.89 -5.80
CA VAL A 156 -11.43 -21.57 -6.27
C VAL A 156 -11.62 -21.57 -7.77
N GLU A 157 -12.59 -20.80 -8.25
CA GLU A 157 -12.94 -20.66 -9.66
C GLU A 157 -13.01 -19.17 -10.03
N GLU A 158 -12.76 -18.86 -11.30
CA GLU A 158 -12.95 -17.52 -11.88
C GLU A 158 -12.22 -16.35 -11.18
N MET A 159 -11.04 -16.60 -10.60
CA MET A 159 -10.19 -15.58 -9.99
C MET A 159 -8.80 -15.48 -10.65
N GLY A 160 -7.94 -14.56 -10.21
CA GLY A 160 -6.52 -14.50 -10.59
C GLY A 160 -5.61 -15.03 -9.48
N SER A 161 -4.33 -15.28 -9.79
CA SER A 161 -3.36 -15.80 -8.80
C SER A 161 -3.28 -14.94 -7.55
N SER A 162 -3.13 -13.62 -7.71
CA SER A 162 -3.06 -12.68 -6.58
C SER A 162 -4.35 -12.59 -5.77
N GLN A 163 -5.51 -12.84 -6.40
CA GLN A 163 -6.79 -12.91 -5.68
C GLN A 163 -6.87 -14.20 -4.85
N ALA A 164 -6.44 -15.33 -5.40
CA ALA A 164 -6.38 -16.60 -4.66
C ALA A 164 -5.45 -16.50 -3.44
N GLU A 165 -4.28 -15.88 -3.60
CA GLU A 165 -3.35 -15.62 -2.49
C GLU A 165 -3.98 -14.74 -1.40
N LEU A 166 -4.70 -13.68 -1.78
CA LEU A 166 -5.45 -12.86 -0.82
C LEU A 166 -6.55 -13.65 -0.13
N GLU A 167 -7.31 -14.47 -0.87
CA GLU A 167 -8.42 -15.24 -0.33
C GLU A 167 -7.95 -16.20 0.76
N ALA A 168 -6.83 -16.90 0.53
CA ALA A 168 -6.19 -17.76 1.54
C ALA A 168 -5.91 -17.02 2.85
N ALA A 169 -5.37 -15.80 2.77
CA ALA A 169 -5.10 -14.96 3.93
C ALA A 169 -6.37 -14.42 4.60
N ILE A 170 -7.38 -14.04 3.82
CA ILE A 170 -8.66 -13.52 4.31
C ILE A 170 -9.42 -14.61 5.06
N GLU A 171 -9.57 -15.80 4.48
CA GLU A 171 -10.27 -16.93 5.11
C GLU A 171 -9.61 -17.34 6.44
N ALA A 172 -8.29 -17.40 6.46
CA ALA A 172 -7.56 -17.69 7.68
C ALA A 172 -7.76 -16.62 8.76
N LEU A 173 -7.74 -15.34 8.38
CA LEU A 173 -7.98 -14.23 9.31
C LEU A 173 -9.42 -14.18 9.83
N LYS A 174 -10.42 -14.59 9.03
CA LYS A 174 -11.83 -14.69 9.47
C LYS A 174 -11.99 -15.67 10.63
N LEU A 175 -11.26 -16.79 10.60
CA LEU A 175 -11.28 -17.79 11.69
C LEU A 175 -10.61 -17.27 12.97
N LEU A 176 -9.69 -16.31 12.85
CA LEU A 176 -8.95 -15.72 13.98
C LEU A 176 -9.34 -14.26 14.23
N LYS A 177 -10.57 -13.85 13.86
CA LYS A 177 -11.02 -12.45 13.91
C LYS A 177 -10.91 -11.77 15.29
N ASP A 178 -11.02 -12.57 16.36
CA ASP A 178 -11.01 -12.10 17.76
C ASP A 178 -9.60 -12.19 18.39
N ILE A 179 -8.58 -12.56 17.61
CA ILE A 179 -7.20 -12.68 18.07
C ILE A 179 -6.43 -11.39 17.79
N GLU A 180 -5.85 -10.81 18.84
CA GLU A 180 -5.15 -9.51 18.75
C GLU A 180 -3.82 -9.58 17.98
N LYS A 181 -3.10 -10.69 18.08
CA LYS A 181 -1.76 -10.86 17.50
C LYS A 181 -1.66 -12.18 16.75
N ILE A 182 -1.35 -12.07 15.47
CA ILE A 182 -1.21 -13.19 14.53
C ILE A 182 0.03 -12.94 13.69
N ARG A 183 0.79 -13.99 13.40
CA ARG A 183 1.86 -13.99 12.40
C ARG A 183 1.38 -14.70 11.14
N ILE A 184 1.39 -14.01 10.01
CA ILE A 184 1.13 -14.62 8.70
C ILE A 184 2.47 -14.92 8.03
N ILE A 185 2.64 -16.17 7.59
CA ILE A 185 3.77 -16.67 6.84
C ILE A 185 3.29 -16.98 5.43
N THR A 186 3.80 -16.23 4.47
CA THR A 186 3.47 -16.36 3.05
C THR A 186 4.65 -15.91 2.21
N ASP A 187 4.84 -16.53 1.06
CA ASP A 187 5.77 -16.09 0.02
C ASP A 187 5.14 -15.05 -0.93
N SER A 188 3.81 -14.89 -0.88
CA SER A 188 3.07 -13.90 -1.66
C SER A 188 3.53 -12.48 -1.34
N GLN A 189 4.21 -11.87 -2.31
CA GLN A 189 4.53 -10.45 -2.26
C GLN A 189 3.28 -9.58 -2.33
N TYR A 190 2.22 -10.08 -2.97
CA TYR A 190 0.96 -9.37 -3.12
C TYR A 190 0.24 -9.23 -1.78
N VAL A 191 0.10 -10.32 -1.02
CA VAL A 191 -0.46 -10.29 0.34
C VAL A 191 0.42 -9.43 1.26
N ARG A 192 1.74 -9.65 1.24
CA ARG A 192 2.69 -8.93 2.10
C ARG A 192 2.63 -7.41 1.89
N LYS A 193 2.75 -6.95 0.63
CA LYS A 193 2.69 -5.51 0.30
C LYS A 193 1.27 -4.96 0.43
N GLY A 194 0.27 -5.75 0.06
CA GLY A 194 -1.14 -5.40 0.22
C GLY A 194 -1.47 -5.01 1.65
N LEU A 195 -1.12 -5.86 2.62
CA LEU A 195 -1.41 -5.62 4.03
C LEU A 195 -0.59 -4.47 4.63
N THR A 196 0.71 -4.40 4.31
CA THR A 196 1.67 -3.56 5.06
C THR A 196 2.02 -2.23 4.40
N GLU A 197 1.71 -2.08 3.10
CA GLU A 197 2.04 -0.89 2.32
C GLU A 197 0.81 -0.30 1.62
N TRP A 198 0.07 -1.10 0.84
CA TRP A 198 -0.96 -0.56 -0.05
C TRP A 198 -2.27 -0.28 0.66
N LEU A 199 -2.78 -1.23 1.46
CA LEU A 199 -4.05 -1.09 2.15
C LEU A 199 -4.09 0.13 3.11
N PRO A 200 -3.03 0.43 3.90
CA PRO A 200 -3.01 1.65 4.69
C PRO A 200 -3.12 2.92 3.83
N ILE A 201 -2.41 2.97 2.71
CA ILE A 201 -2.46 4.10 1.75
C ILE A 201 -3.86 4.21 1.11
N TRP A 202 -4.43 3.08 0.67
CA TRP A 202 -5.76 3.04 0.05
C TRP A 202 -6.84 3.52 1.01
N LYS A 203 -6.76 3.16 2.30
CA LYS A 203 -7.70 3.67 3.29
C LYS A 203 -7.61 5.20 3.43
N LEU A 204 -6.41 5.76 3.45
CA LEU A 204 -6.18 7.20 3.58
C LEU A 204 -6.64 7.99 2.35
N ASN A 205 -6.43 7.46 1.14
CA ASN A 205 -6.79 8.12 -0.10
C ASN A 205 -8.22 7.80 -0.60
N GLY A 206 -9.00 7.06 0.18
CA GLY A 206 -10.40 6.72 -0.15
C GLY A 206 -10.54 5.65 -1.23
N PHE A 207 -9.59 4.71 -1.30
CA PHE A 207 -9.52 3.62 -2.28
C PHE A 207 -9.42 4.10 -3.73
N LYS A 208 -8.88 5.31 -3.92
CA LYS A 208 -8.70 5.91 -5.23
C LYS A 208 -7.27 5.76 -5.71
N THR A 209 -7.11 5.59 -7.01
CA THR A 209 -5.79 5.76 -7.63
C THR A 209 -5.57 7.22 -7.95
N VAL A 210 -4.35 7.58 -8.38
CA VAL A 210 -3.97 8.94 -8.80
C VAL A 210 -4.77 9.45 -10.01
N ASN A 211 -5.51 8.54 -10.65
CA ASN A 211 -6.36 8.80 -11.80
C ASN A 211 -7.82 9.14 -11.44
N GLY A 212 -8.19 9.12 -10.15
CA GLY A 212 -9.56 9.38 -9.68
C GLY A 212 -10.31 8.11 -9.28
#